data_AF-A0A6N8FRK8-F1
#
_entry.id   AF-A0A6N8FRK8-F1
#
_cell.length_a   1.000
_cell.length_b   1.000
_cell.length_c   1.000
_cell.angle_alpha   90.00
_cell.angle_beta   90.00
_cell.angle_gamma   90.00
#
_symmetry.space_group_name_H-M   'P 1'
#
loop_
_entity.id
_entity.type
_entity.pdbx_description
1 polymer ?
#
loop_
_entity_poly.entity_id
_entity_poly.type
_entity_poly.pdbx_seq_one_letter_code
_entity_poly.pdbx_strand_id
1 'polypeptide(L)'
;MALDKFGNVYVTGTSFGASTNRDYATVKYDTNGKQLWVRRYNGPVNGDDDRVNLAIRFGNVYVTGSSVGSGTKEDYATIKYSR
;
A
#
# COMPACT_ATOMS: atom_id res chain seq x y z
N MET A 1 -6.67 6.26 4.48
CA MET A 1 -6.30 7.44 3.66
C MET A 1 -5.58 8.45 4.55
N ALA A 2 -4.62 9.21 4.03
CA ALA A 2 -4.02 10.36 4.73
C ALA A 2 -3.52 11.44 3.74
N LEU A 3 -3.14 12.59 4.28
CA LEU A 3 -2.60 13.74 3.53
C LEU A 3 -1.13 13.97 3.88
N ASP A 4 -0.32 14.36 2.89
CA ASP A 4 1.00 14.93 3.18
C ASP A 4 0.93 16.44 3.49
N LYS A 5 2.07 17.03 3.86
CA LYS A 5 2.20 18.46 4.17
C LYS A 5 1.92 19.41 2.99
N PHE A 6 1.79 18.88 1.78
CA PHE A 6 1.45 19.65 0.58
C PHE A 6 -0.01 19.44 0.16
N GLY A 7 -0.80 18.69 0.94
CA GLY A 7 -2.19 18.38 0.64
C GLY A 7 -2.37 17.26 -0.39
N ASN A 8 -1.31 16.56 -0.80
CA ASN A 8 -1.48 15.39 -1.66
C ASN A 8 -2.17 14.27 -0.88
N VAL A 9 -3.11 13.59 -1.52
CA VAL A 9 -3.90 12.51 -0.93
C VAL A 9 -3.24 11.18 -1.19
N TYR A 10 -3.15 10.35 -0.16
CA TYR A 10 -2.70 8.95 -0.25
C TYR A 10 -3.83 8.04 0.19
N VAL A 11 -4.27 7.17 -0.71
CA VAL A 11 -5.29 6.16 -0.46
C VAL A 11 -4.62 4.80 -0.50
N THR A 12 -4.84 3.98 0.53
CA THR A 12 -4.41 2.58 0.53
C THR A 12 -5.62 1.68 0.75
N GLY A 13 -5.53 0.47 0.23
CA GLY A 13 -6.55 -0.57 0.33
C GLY A 13 -6.00 -1.87 -0.25
N THR A 14 -6.90 -2.83 -0.44
CA THR A 14 -6.59 -4.10 -1.09
C THR A 14 -7.30 -4.19 -2.43
N SER A 15 -6.67 -4.83 -3.41
CA SER A 15 -7.26 -5.05 -4.73
C SER A 15 -6.75 -6.37 -5.30
N PHE A 16 -7.58 -7.12 -6.03
CA PHE A 16 -7.11 -8.32 -6.73
C PHE A 16 -6.09 -7.95 -7.83
N GLY A 17 -4.97 -8.67 -7.89
CA GLY A 17 -4.03 -8.56 -8.99
C GLY A 17 -4.49 -9.35 -10.22
N ALA A 18 -3.84 -9.12 -11.37
CA ALA A 18 -4.21 -9.79 -12.63
C ALA A 18 -3.97 -11.31 -12.59
N SER A 19 -3.02 -11.76 -11.78
CA SER A 19 -2.63 -13.16 -11.63
C SER A 19 -2.25 -13.51 -10.18
N THR A 20 -2.69 -12.69 -9.22
CA THR A 20 -2.41 -12.80 -7.79
C THR A 20 -3.72 -12.62 -7.03
N ASN A 21 -3.74 -12.97 -5.74
CA ASN A 21 -4.89 -12.74 -4.89
C ASN A 21 -5.02 -11.24 -4.52
N ARG A 22 -5.50 -10.92 -3.32
CA ARG A 22 -5.52 -9.53 -2.87
C ARG A 22 -4.10 -9.05 -2.67
N ASP A 23 -3.74 -7.94 -3.32
CA ASP A 23 -2.48 -7.23 -3.08
C ASP A 23 -2.76 -5.92 -2.33
N TYR A 24 -1.74 -5.35 -1.70
CA TYR A 24 -1.82 -3.94 -1.29
C TYR A 24 -1.88 -3.07 -2.54
N ALA A 25 -2.78 -2.09 -2.53
CA ALA A 25 -2.86 -1.06 -3.55
C ALA A 25 -2.83 0.31 -2.89
N THR A 26 -1.85 1.14 -3.28
CA THR A 26 -1.74 2.53 -2.82
C THR A 26 -1.73 3.47 -4.02
N VAL A 27 -2.53 4.52 -3.93
CA VAL A 27 -2.65 5.55 -4.97
C VAL A 27 -2.37 6.91 -4.34
N LYS A 28 -1.58 7.73 -5.05
CA LYS A 28 -1.37 9.14 -4.70
C LYS A 28 -2.12 10.03 -5.68
N TYR A 29 -2.83 11.02 -5.16
CA TYR A 29 -3.45 12.09 -5.91
C TYR A 29 -2.86 13.44 -5.51
N ASP A 30 -2.86 14.40 -6.43
CA ASP A 30 -2.60 15.81 -6.10
C ASP A 30 -3.82 16.48 -5.46
N THR A 31 -3.69 17.76 -5.12
CA THR A 31 -4.75 18.54 -4.46
C THR A 31 -5.99 18.77 -5.34
N ASN A 32 -5.89 18.55 -6.64
CA ASN A 32 -7.01 18.66 -7.59
C ASN A 32 -7.64 17.29 -7.89
N GLY A 33 -7.18 16.22 -7.21
CA GLY A 33 -7.66 14.86 -7.44
C GLY A 33 -7.05 14.19 -8.67
N LYS A 34 -6.03 14.77 -9.32
CA LYS A 34 -5.32 14.09 -10.41
C LYS A 34 -4.41 13.02 -9.83
N GLN A 35 -4.51 11.81 -10.38
CA GLN A 35 -3.64 10.69 -10.01
C GLN A 35 -2.19 11.02 -10.37
N LEU A 36 -1.31 10.94 -9.38
CA LEU A 36 0.13 11.11 -9.55
C LEU A 36 0.84 9.77 -9.74
N TRP A 37 0.46 8.75 -8.97
CA TRP A 37 0.98 7.38 -9.15
C TRP A 37 0.08 6.32 -8.51
N VAL A 38 0.27 5.08 -8.97
CA VAL A 38 -0.29 3.85 -8.39
C VAL A 38 0.88 2.92 -8.07
N ARG A 39 0.85 2.30 -6.88
CA ARG A 39 1.82 1.27 -6.48
C ARG A 39 1.08 0.09 -5.89
N ARG A 40 1.56 -1.10 -6.21
CA ARG A 40 1.07 -2.36 -5.66
C ARG A 40 2.18 -3.09 -4.92
N TYR A 41 1.82 -3.83 -3.89
CA TYR A 41 2.71 -4.80 -3.27
C TYR A 41 2.01 -6.15 -3.25
N ASN A 42 2.63 -7.09 -3.96
CA ASN A 42 2.31 -8.50 -3.95
C ASN A 42 3.39 -9.22 -3.14
N GLY A 43 2.96 -9.96 -2.13
CA GLY A 43 3.79 -10.76 -1.25
C GLY A 43 4.54 -11.88 -1.97
N PRO A 44 5.42 -12.59 -1.25
CA PRO A 44 6.37 -13.52 -1.85
C PRO A 44 5.73 -14.75 -2.53
N VAL A 45 4.47 -15.07 -2.25
CA VAL A 45 3.80 -16.30 -2.72
C VAL A 45 2.50 -16.06 -3.48
N ASN A 46 2.23 -14.82 -3.92
CA ASN A 46 0.97 -14.44 -4.61
C ASN A 46 -0.31 -14.72 -3.79
N GLY A 47 -0.17 -14.86 -2.47
CA GLY A 47 -1.26 -15.08 -1.53
C GLY A 47 -2.04 -13.81 -1.20
N ASP A 48 -2.93 -13.88 -0.22
CA ASP A 48 -3.64 -12.68 0.24
C ASP A 48 -2.71 -11.75 1.04
N ASP A 49 -2.63 -10.50 0.59
CA ASP A 49 -2.02 -9.38 1.28
C ASP A 49 -3.12 -8.36 1.61
N ASP A 50 -3.55 -8.32 2.88
CA ASP A 50 -4.72 -7.57 3.30
C ASP A 50 -4.58 -6.76 4.60
N ARG A 51 -5.72 -6.29 5.14
CA ARG A 51 -5.83 -5.54 6.42
C ARG A 51 -4.86 -4.36 6.48
N VAL A 52 -4.84 -3.57 5.41
CA VAL A 52 -3.87 -2.49 5.25
C VAL A 52 -4.21 -1.24 6.04
N ASN A 53 -3.18 -0.58 6.55
CA ASN A 53 -3.23 0.76 7.12
C ASN A 53 -2.03 1.58 6.62
N LEU A 54 -2.13 2.91 6.70
CA LEU A 54 -1.07 3.81 6.27
C LEU A 54 -0.77 4.90 7.29
N ALA A 55 0.50 5.29 7.37
CA ALA A 55 0.97 6.44 8.14
C ALA A 55 1.94 7.27 7.30
N ILE A 56 1.95 8.58 7.55
CA ILE A 56 2.90 9.51 6.91
C ILE A 56 3.80 10.07 7.99
N ARG A 57 5.12 9.99 7.78
CA ARG A 57 6.11 10.54 8.71
C ARG A 57 7.32 11.08 7.96
N PHE A 58 7.67 12.33 8.24
CA PHE A 58 8.80 13.04 7.61
C PHE A 58 8.80 12.94 6.07
N GLY A 59 7.62 13.08 5.44
CA GLY A 59 7.47 13.04 3.99
C GLY A 59 7.51 11.65 3.36
N ASN A 60 7.70 10.59 4.15
CA ASN A 60 7.60 9.20 3.71
C ASN A 60 6.22 8.64 4.03
N VAL A 61 5.75 7.74 3.17
CA VAL A 61 4.53 6.96 3.40
C VAL A 61 4.93 5.57 3.82
N TYR A 62 4.30 5.08 4.88
CA TYR A 62 4.45 3.71 5.36
C TYR A 62 3.09 3.04 5.23
N VAL A 63 3.05 1.91 4.52
CA VAL A 63 1.86 1.07 4.37
C VAL A 63 2.18 -0.26 5.00
N THR A 64 1.34 -0.70 5.94
CA THR A 64 1.50 -1.98 6.63
C THR A 64 0.20 -2.78 6.59
N GLY A 65 0.29 -4.09 6.67
CA GLY A 65 -0.86 -4.99 6.71
C GLY A 65 -0.42 -6.43 6.96
N SER A 66 -1.35 -7.36 6.71
CA SER A 66 -1.08 -8.80 6.68
C SER A 66 -0.56 -9.22 5.30
N SER A 67 0.34 -10.19 5.23
CA SER A 67 0.87 -10.76 3.98
C SER A 67 1.14 -12.24 4.18
N VAL A 68 0.73 -13.08 3.24
CA VAL A 68 1.08 -14.51 3.30
C VAL A 68 2.56 -14.66 2.93
N GLY A 69 3.35 -15.20 3.86
CA GLY A 69 4.78 -15.44 3.68
C GLY A 69 5.09 -16.82 3.09
N SER A 70 6.34 -17.00 2.65
CA SER A 70 6.82 -18.30 2.18
C SER A 70 7.24 -19.17 3.37
N GLY A 71 6.61 -20.33 3.55
CA GLY A 71 6.88 -21.24 4.66
C GLY A 71 6.30 -20.78 6.01
N THR A 72 5.63 -19.62 6.03
CA THR A 72 4.89 -19.07 7.15
C THR A 72 3.42 -18.89 6.76
N LYS A 73 2.56 -18.52 7.70
CA LYS A 73 1.16 -18.15 7.40
C LYS A 73 1.10 -16.65 7.08
N GLU A 74 0.18 -15.94 7.72
CA GLU A 74 0.12 -14.48 7.70
C GLU A 74 1.25 -13.89 8.56
N ASP A 75 2.05 -13.01 7.94
CA ASP A 75 3.07 -12.16 8.57
C ASP A 75 2.70 -10.68 8.39
N TYR A 76 3.42 -9.79 9.07
CA TYR A 76 3.32 -8.35 8.79
C TYR A 76 4.30 -7.93 7.69
N ALA A 77 3.78 -7.27 6.65
CA ALA A 77 4.60 -6.58 5.67
C ALA A 77 4.49 -5.06 5.85
N THR A 78 5.59 -4.33 5.64
CA THR A 78 5.60 -2.86 5.63
C THR A 78 6.35 -2.34 4.42
N ILE A 79 5.68 -1.52 3.61
CA ILE A 79 6.23 -0.84 2.45
C ILE A 79 6.46 0.62 2.79
N LYS A 80 7.65 1.12 2.47
CA LYS A 80 7.96 2.55 2.54
C LYS A 80 8.00 3.13 1.12
N TYR A 81 7.26 4.20 0.90
CA TYR A 81 7.41 5.06 -0.27
C TYR A 81 8.14 6.34 0.14
N SER A 82 9.37 6.47 -0.33
CA SER A 82 10.17 7.69 -0.17
C SER A 82 9.64 8.82 -1.06
N ARG A 83 9.93 10.04 -0.62
CA ARG A 83 9.58 11.26 -1.34
C ARG A 83 10.42 11.47 -2.59
#